data_AF-A0A7S3CBP3-F1
#
_entry.id   AF-A0A7S3CBP3-F1
#
_cell.length_a   1.000
_cell.length_b   1.000
_cell.length_c   1.000
_cell.angle_alpha   90.00
_cell.angle_beta   90.00
_cell.angle_gamma   90.00
#
_symmetry.space_group_name_H-M   'P 1'
#
loop_
_entity.id
_entity.type
_entity.pdbx_description
1 polymer ?
#
loop_
_entity_poly.entity_id
_entity_poly.type
_entity_poly.pdbx_seq_one_letter_code
_entity_poly.pdbx_strand_id
1 'polypeptide(L)'
;DALLSVSEQYLANVKLESEEINKAVARACVDVHLSITKANELFYSELRRKYYITPKSYLDLINMYVQLLAEKREEYSVSRDRLVNGLNKLTQTNEVVDTMKEELNKLQPILKEKSESTTKLIAQVEKEKEEAEKVKKVVSAEAAEVDKSTAETQAIKDDAQKDLDQALPALEGATKALNALNKGDITEIKGFKNPPPLVGMTMEVVCILLQQKADWDSAKKVLSDIQFINKLIGYDKDNIPEKVIKQ
;
A
#
# COMPACT_ATOMS: atom_id res chain seq x y z
N ASP A 1 66.14 -68.89 -14.91
CA ASP A 1 65.72 -68.62 -16.30
C ASP A 1 64.29 -69.05 -16.62
N ALA A 2 63.92 -70.33 -16.51
CA ALA A 2 62.54 -70.77 -16.82
C ALA A 2 61.44 -70.10 -15.97
N LEU A 3 61.63 -70.00 -14.64
CA LEU A 3 60.67 -69.31 -13.75
C LEU A 3 60.54 -67.81 -14.08
N LEU A 4 61.64 -67.16 -14.46
CA LEU A 4 61.65 -65.75 -14.80
C LEU A 4 60.86 -65.50 -16.09
N SER A 5 61.07 -66.32 -17.12
CA SER A 5 60.31 -66.22 -18.38
C SER A 5 58.80 -66.43 -18.16
N VAL A 6 58.42 -67.38 -17.29
CA VAL A 6 57.00 -67.62 -16.96
C VAL A 6 56.39 -66.41 -16.22
N SER A 7 57.08 -65.85 -15.23
CA SER A 7 56.57 -64.67 -14.51
C SER A 7 56.51 -63.43 -15.39
N GLU A 8 57.50 -63.19 -16.26
CA GLU A 8 57.48 -62.08 -17.23
C GLU A 8 56.31 -62.20 -18.20
N GLN A 9 56.04 -63.41 -18.72
CA GLN A 9 54.93 -63.63 -19.65
C GLN A 9 53.56 -63.44 -18.98
N TYR A 10 53.40 -63.90 -17.75
CA TYR A 10 52.15 -63.73 -17.00
C TYR A 10 51.93 -62.27 -16.54
N LEU A 11 52.99 -61.57 -16.15
CA LEU A 11 52.93 -60.17 -15.72
C LEU A 11 52.89 -59.18 -16.89
N ALA A 12 53.22 -59.59 -18.12
CA ALA A 12 53.12 -58.73 -19.31
C ALA A 12 51.70 -58.17 -19.53
N ASN A 13 50.67 -58.93 -19.13
CA ASN A 13 49.27 -58.51 -19.23
C ASN A 13 48.82 -57.58 -18.09
N VAL A 14 49.69 -57.35 -17.08
CA VAL A 14 49.39 -56.51 -15.93
C VAL A 14 49.95 -55.12 -16.16
N LYS A 15 49.07 -54.12 -16.15
CA LYS A 15 49.46 -52.71 -16.32
C LYS A 15 50.15 -52.20 -15.05
N LEU A 16 51.46 -52.37 -14.91
CA LEU A 16 52.27 -51.69 -13.90
C LEU A 16 52.77 -50.34 -14.41
N GLU A 17 53.28 -49.51 -13.50
CA GLU A 17 53.69 -48.13 -13.78
C GLU A 17 54.88 -48.03 -14.74
N SER A 18 55.79 -49.00 -14.72
CA SER A 18 56.92 -49.07 -15.64
C SER A 18 57.31 -50.51 -15.97
N GLU A 19 57.98 -50.67 -17.12
CA GLU A 19 58.52 -51.97 -17.53
C GLU A 19 59.64 -52.46 -16.59
N GLU A 20 60.35 -51.54 -15.95
CA GLU A 20 61.37 -51.85 -14.93
C GLU A 20 60.73 -52.47 -13.68
N ILE A 21 59.59 -51.93 -13.24
CA ILE A 21 58.83 -52.48 -12.10
C ILE A 21 58.28 -53.86 -12.46
N ASN A 22 57.77 -54.04 -13.68
CA ASN A 22 57.34 -55.36 -14.17
C ASN A 22 58.46 -56.40 -14.07
N LYS A 23 59.67 -56.06 -14.54
CA LYS A 23 60.84 -56.96 -14.46
C LYS A 23 61.28 -57.20 -13.02
N ALA A 24 61.22 -56.19 -12.16
CA ALA A 24 61.55 -56.33 -10.73
C ALA A 24 60.55 -57.25 -10.00
N VAL A 25 59.26 -57.11 -10.26
CA VAL A 25 58.21 -57.96 -9.68
C VAL A 25 58.34 -59.39 -10.19
N ALA A 26 58.61 -59.59 -11.49
CA ALA A 26 58.86 -60.92 -12.05
C ALA A 26 60.03 -61.62 -11.34
N ARG A 27 61.16 -60.91 -11.15
CA ARG A 27 62.30 -61.42 -10.38
C ARG A 27 61.94 -61.71 -8.92
N ALA A 28 61.17 -60.83 -8.26
CA ALA A 28 60.73 -61.06 -6.89
C ALA A 28 59.85 -62.32 -6.77
N CYS A 29 58.96 -62.60 -7.72
CA CYS A 29 58.19 -63.85 -7.73
C CYS A 29 59.11 -65.08 -7.79
N VAL A 30 60.16 -65.03 -8.61
CA VAL A 30 61.18 -66.11 -8.69
C VAL A 30 61.89 -66.27 -7.35
N ASP A 31 62.37 -65.18 -6.76
CA ASP A 31 63.11 -65.21 -5.49
C ASP A 31 62.25 -65.74 -4.35
N VAL A 32 60.98 -65.32 -4.26
CA VAL A 32 60.02 -65.84 -3.28
C VAL A 32 59.82 -67.34 -3.48
N HIS A 33 59.61 -67.82 -4.70
CA HIS A 33 59.43 -69.24 -4.96
C HIS A 33 60.67 -70.07 -4.57
N LEU A 34 61.87 -69.60 -4.92
CA LEU A 34 63.12 -70.27 -4.58
C LEU A 34 63.44 -70.21 -3.07
N SER A 35 63.00 -69.16 -2.37
CA SER A 35 63.17 -69.05 -0.92
C SER A 35 62.43 -70.16 -0.17
N ILE A 36 61.28 -70.60 -0.68
CA ILE A 36 60.46 -71.67 -0.08
C ILE A 36 61.21 -73.00 -0.15
N THR A 37 62.01 -73.24 -1.20
CA THR A 37 62.86 -74.44 -1.29
C THR A 37 63.84 -74.53 -0.13
N LYS A 38 64.52 -73.42 0.19
CA LYS A 38 65.43 -73.34 1.34
C LYS A 38 64.69 -73.51 2.67
N ALA A 39 63.52 -72.87 2.80
CA ALA A 39 62.69 -72.99 3.99
C ALA A 39 62.18 -74.43 4.20
N ASN A 40 61.90 -75.16 3.11
CA ASN A 40 61.45 -76.54 3.16
C ASN A 40 62.56 -77.50 3.63
N GLU A 41 63.82 -77.26 3.22
CA GLU A 41 64.98 -78.02 3.73
C GLU A 41 65.11 -77.85 5.25
N LEU A 42 65.00 -76.61 5.74
CA LEU A 42 65.03 -76.31 7.17
C LEU A 42 63.86 -76.98 7.90
N PHE A 43 62.64 -76.85 7.36
CA PHE A 43 61.44 -77.46 7.92
C PHE A 43 61.54 -78.98 8.03
N TYR A 44 62.12 -79.64 7.03
CA TYR A 44 62.38 -81.08 7.08
C TYR A 44 63.46 -81.44 8.11
N SER A 45 64.49 -80.60 8.26
CA SER A 45 65.57 -80.84 9.22
C SER A 45 65.08 -80.81 10.66
N GLU A 46 64.19 -79.88 11.00
CA GLU A 46 63.69 -79.65 12.36
C GLU A 46 62.51 -80.54 12.72
N LEU A 47 61.51 -80.65 11.83
CA LEU A 47 60.22 -81.27 12.15
C LEU A 47 60.03 -82.63 11.46
N ARG A 48 60.99 -83.05 10.60
CA ARG A 48 60.93 -84.30 9.83
C ARG A 48 59.66 -84.44 8.96
N ARG A 49 59.00 -83.33 8.65
CA ARG A 49 57.80 -83.27 7.79
C ARG A 49 58.22 -82.82 6.40
N LYS A 50 57.76 -83.54 5.36
CA LYS A 50 58.02 -83.18 3.95
C LYS A 50 56.91 -82.27 3.44
N TYR A 51 57.28 -81.13 2.87
CA TYR A 51 56.40 -80.30 2.04
C TYR A 51 56.86 -80.37 0.58
N TYR A 52 55.94 -80.33 -0.36
CA TYR A 52 56.26 -80.44 -1.78
C TYR A 52 55.86 -79.15 -2.50
N ILE A 53 56.83 -78.55 -3.16
CA ILE A 53 56.64 -77.35 -3.98
C ILE A 53 56.40 -77.83 -5.40
N THR A 54 55.35 -77.33 -6.04
CA THR A 54 55.01 -77.68 -7.42
C THR A 54 55.01 -76.45 -8.32
N PRO A 55 55.24 -76.60 -9.63
CA PRO A 55 55.09 -75.49 -10.58
C PRO A 55 53.70 -74.85 -10.54
N LYS A 56 52.65 -75.61 -10.18
CA LYS A 56 51.30 -75.06 -9.98
C LYS A 56 51.26 -74.04 -8.85
N SER A 57 51.93 -74.31 -7.73
CA SER A 57 52.04 -73.37 -6.60
C SER A 57 52.74 -72.07 -6.98
N TYR A 58 53.64 -72.10 -7.97
CA TYR A 58 54.25 -70.88 -8.53
C TYR A 58 53.27 -70.05 -9.36
N LEU A 59 52.48 -70.70 -10.22
CA LEU A 59 51.44 -70.02 -11.00
C LEU A 59 50.35 -69.45 -10.09
N ASP A 60 49.96 -70.19 -9.04
CA ASP A 60 48.98 -69.73 -8.05
C ASP A 60 49.48 -68.49 -7.29
N LEU A 61 50.77 -68.41 -6.96
CA LEU A 61 51.40 -67.21 -6.37
C LEU A 61 51.27 -65.99 -7.29
N ILE A 62 51.58 -66.15 -8.58
CA ILE A 62 51.50 -65.05 -9.56
C ILE A 62 50.04 -64.62 -9.72
N ASN A 63 49.11 -65.57 -9.87
CA ASN A 63 47.69 -65.27 -10.01
C ASN A 63 47.12 -64.55 -8.77
N MET A 64 47.48 -65.01 -7.57
CA MET A 64 47.11 -64.36 -6.32
C MET A 64 47.62 -62.93 -6.25
N TYR A 65 48.88 -62.69 -6.65
CA TYR A 65 49.44 -61.35 -6.70
C TYR A 65 48.65 -60.44 -7.65
N VAL A 66 48.32 -60.91 -8.86
CA VAL A 66 47.57 -60.12 -9.85
C VAL A 66 46.16 -59.80 -9.34
N GLN A 67 45.47 -60.76 -8.74
CA GLN A 67 44.15 -60.56 -8.15
C GLN A 67 44.20 -59.54 -7.00
N LEU A 68 45.11 -59.73 -6.04
CA LEU A 68 45.25 -58.85 -4.90
C LEU A 68 45.63 -57.42 -5.31
N LEU A 69 46.49 -57.28 -6.32
CA LEU A 69 46.85 -55.97 -6.88
C LEU A 69 45.64 -55.26 -7.49
N ALA A 70 44.78 -55.99 -8.22
CA ALA A 70 43.56 -55.43 -8.80
C ALA A 70 42.59 -54.97 -7.70
N GLU A 71 42.35 -55.80 -6.69
CA GLU A 71 41.50 -55.48 -5.55
C GLU A 71 42.00 -54.24 -4.79
N LYS A 72 43.30 -54.20 -4.49
CA LYS A 72 43.88 -53.06 -3.77
C LYS A 72 43.83 -51.78 -4.58
N ARG A 73 44.07 -51.85 -5.89
CA ARG A 73 43.95 -50.68 -6.77
C ARG A 73 42.53 -50.12 -6.80
N GLU A 74 41.53 -50.99 -6.85
CA GLU A 74 40.13 -50.57 -6.81
C GLU A 74 39.80 -49.92 -5.46
N GLU A 75 40.18 -50.54 -4.35
CA GLU A 75 40.00 -49.98 -3.01
C GLU A 75 40.60 -48.57 -2.87
N TYR A 76 41.84 -48.39 -3.32
CA TYR A 76 42.49 -47.07 -3.30
C TYR A 76 41.88 -46.08 -4.30
N SER A 77 41.43 -46.55 -5.47
CA SER A 77 40.76 -45.69 -6.46
C SER A 77 39.47 -45.12 -5.88
N VAL A 78 38.62 -45.96 -5.30
CA VAL A 78 37.36 -45.55 -4.67
C VAL A 78 37.62 -44.57 -3.52
N SER A 79 38.62 -44.85 -2.67
CA SER A 79 38.99 -43.97 -1.57
C SER A 79 39.48 -42.59 -2.05
N ARG A 80 40.34 -42.58 -3.08
CA ARG A 80 40.83 -41.35 -3.73
C ARG A 80 39.67 -40.56 -4.32
N ASP A 81 38.79 -41.21 -5.09
CA ASP A 81 37.69 -40.53 -5.77
C ASP A 81 36.70 -39.93 -4.77
N ARG A 82 36.47 -40.60 -3.63
CA ARG A 82 35.69 -40.03 -2.52
C ARG A 82 36.34 -38.76 -1.96
N LEU A 83 37.65 -38.75 -1.76
CA LEU A 83 38.36 -37.57 -1.26
C LEU A 83 38.37 -36.43 -2.27
N VAL A 84 38.60 -36.72 -3.54
CA VAL A 84 38.54 -35.74 -4.64
C VAL A 84 37.15 -35.11 -4.73
N ASN A 85 36.11 -35.94 -4.68
CA ASN A 85 34.73 -35.44 -4.68
C ASN A 85 34.42 -34.58 -3.44
N GLY A 86 34.93 -34.96 -2.27
CA GLY A 86 34.82 -34.15 -1.05
C GLY A 86 35.52 -32.80 -1.18
N LEU A 87 36.74 -32.80 -1.72
CA LEU A 87 37.50 -31.58 -1.95
C LEU A 87 36.80 -30.65 -2.95
N ASN A 88 36.28 -31.19 -4.06
CA ASN A 88 35.54 -30.42 -5.04
C ASN A 88 34.31 -29.73 -4.42
N LYS A 89 33.56 -30.45 -3.56
CA LYS A 89 32.42 -29.88 -2.84
C LYS A 89 32.84 -28.76 -1.87
N LEU A 90 33.97 -28.91 -1.19
CA LEU A 90 34.51 -27.88 -0.30
C LEU A 90 34.91 -26.63 -1.09
N THR A 91 35.58 -26.79 -2.23
CA THR A 91 35.95 -25.68 -3.10
C THR A 91 34.71 -24.94 -3.61
N GLN A 92 33.72 -25.66 -4.12
CA GLN A 92 32.44 -25.08 -4.56
C GLN A 92 31.73 -24.33 -3.43
N THR A 93 31.72 -24.89 -2.22
CA THR A 93 31.09 -24.24 -1.06
C THR A 93 31.82 -22.95 -0.69
N ASN A 94 33.15 -22.94 -0.74
CA ASN A 94 33.94 -21.73 -0.49
C ASN A 94 33.63 -20.63 -1.52
N GLU A 95 33.54 -20.98 -2.81
CA GLU A 95 33.18 -20.01 -3.86
C GLU A 95 31.79 -19.39 -3.62
N VAL A 96 30.81 -20.20 -3.22
CA VAL A 96 29.47 -19.72 -2.86
C VAL A 96 29.52 -18.81 -1.64
N VAL A 97 30.26 -19.20 -0.60
CA VAL A 97 30.42 -18.41 0.62
C VAL A 97 31.09 -17.07 0.33
N ASP A 98 32.10 -17.03 -0.54
CA ASP A 98 32.77 -15.79 -0.91
C ASP A 98 31.84 -14.87 -1.72
N THR A 99 31.04 -15.43 -2.63
CA THR A 99 30.00 -14.67 -3.34
C THR A 99 28.98 -14.08 -2.36
N MET A 100 28.50 -14.86 -1.39
CA MET A 100 27.57 -14.39 -0.36
C MET A 100 28.18 -13.28 0.52
N LYS A 101 29.47 -13.36 0.86
CA LYS A 101 30.16 -12.29 1.61
C LYS A 101 30.19 -10.99 0.81
N GLU A 102 30.48 -11.05 -0.49
CA GLU A 102 30.45 -9.87 -1.35
C GLU A 102 29.07 -9.22 -1.41
N GLU A 103 28.02 -10.03 -1.56
CA GLU A 103 26.63 -9.55 -1.54
C GLU A 103 26.27 -8.92 -0.20
N LEU A 104 26.63 -9.55 0.91
CA LEU A 104 26.41 -8.99 2.25
C LEU A 104 27.11 -7.65 2.43
N ASN A 105 28.37 -7.54 2.01
CA ASN A 105 29.13 -6.28 2.09
C ASN A 105 28.49 -5.17 1.25
N LYS A 106 27.87 -5.50 0.10
CA LYS A 106 27.12 -4.54 -0.72
C LYS A 106 25.78 -4.15 -0.10
N LEU A 107 25.06 -5.11 0.50
CA LEU A 107 23.74 -4.89 1.08
C LEU A 107 23.78 -4.17 2.43
N GLN A 108 24.83 -4.36 3.22
CA GLN A 108 24.97 -3.75 4.55
C GLN A 108 24.84 -2.21 4.56
N PRO A 109 25.53 -1.43 3.70
CA PRO A 109 25.37 0.01 3.67
C PRO A 109 23.97 0.42 3.19
N ILE A 110 23.41 -0.27 2.19
CA ILE A 110 22.06 0.01 1.67
C ILE A 110 21.01 -0.20 2.76
N LEU A 111 21.14 -1.27 3.55
CA LEU A 111 20.24 -1.56 4.66
C LEU A 111 20.33 -0.48 5.73
N LYS A 112 21.55 -0.03 6.07
CA LYS A 112 21.77 1.04 7.03
C LYS A 112 21.12 2.35 6.57
N GLU A 113 21.36 2.76 5.32
CA GLU A 113 20.78 3.96 4.73
C GLU A 113 19.24 3.90 4.70
N LYS A 114 18.67 2.79 4.25
CA LYS A 114 17.21 2.61 4.24
C LYS A 114 16.62 2.59 5.64
N SER A 115 17.30 1.98 6.61
CA SER A 115 16.88 1.98 8.01
C SER A 115 16.84 3.40 8.54
N GLU A 116 17.91 4.19 8.34
CA GLU A 116 17.97 5.59 8.77
C GLU A 116 16.90 6.45 8.09
N SER A 117 16.67 6.28 6.78
CA SER A 117 15.59 6.96 6.06
C SER A 117 14.22 6.59 6.60
N THR A 118 14.00 5.32 6.94
CA THR A 118 12.73 4.85 7.50
C THR A 118 12.49 5.46 8.88
N THR A 119 13.50 5.52 9.74
CA THR A 119 13.40 6.17 11.06
C THR A 119 13.03 7.66 10.92
N LYS A 120 13.64 8.37 9.96
CA LYS A 120 13.30 9.78 9.68
C LYS A 120 11.85 9.94 9.21
N LEU A 121 11.40 9.05 8.32
CA LEU A 121 10.05 9.10 7.77
C LEU A 121 8.99 8.81 8.85
N ILE A 122 9.27 7.86 9.75
CA ILE A 122 8.41 7.60 10.92
C ILE A 122 8.29 8.86 11.79
N ALA A 123 9.40 9.51 12.12
CA ALA A 123 9.39 10.74 12.92
C ALA A 123 8.62 11.90 12.23
N GLN A 124 8.75 12.02 10.90
CA GLN A 124 7.99 13.01 10.14
C GLN A 124 6.49 12.72 10.16
N VAL A 125 6.09 11.47 9.94
CA VAL A 125 4.68 11.05 9.99
C VAL A 125 4.07 11.28 11.36
N GLU A 126 4.81 11.02 12.45
CA GLU A 126 4.35 11.32 13.81
C GLU A 126 4.08 12.81 14.00
N LYS A 127 5.00 13.68 13.53
CA LYS A 127 4.82 15.14 13.60
C LYS A 127 3.62 15.61 12.78
N GLU A 128 3.50 15.16 11.53
CA GLU A 128 2.38 15.51 10.65
C GLU A 128 1.04 15.04 11.22
N LYS A 129 1.02 13.85 11.86
CA LYS A 129 -0.16 13.33 12.55
C LYS A 129 -0.59 14.21 13.73
N GLU A 130 0.35 14.69 14.54
CA GLU A 130 0.04 15.62 15.63
C GLU A 130 -0.53 16.95 15.12
N GLU A 131 0.04 17.49 14.05
CA GLU A 131 -0.45 18.72 13.42
C GLU A 131 -1.85 18.53 12.81
N ALA A 132 -2.07 17.42 12.10
CA ALA A 132 -3.37 17.08 11.52
C ALA A 132 -4.45 16.91 12.61
N GLU A 133 -4.13 16.27 13.74
CA GLU A 133 -5.08 16.13 14.86
C GLU A 133 -5.42 17.48 15.52
N LYS A 134 -4.48 18.43 15.58
CA LYS A 134 -4.78 19.81 16.04
C LYS A 134 -5.74 20.51 15.10
N VAL A 135 -5.47 20.47 13.79
CA VAL A 135 -6.33 21.09 12.77
C VAL A 135 -7.72 20.45 12.80
N LYS A 136 -7.80 19.11 12.86
CA LYS A 136 -9.06 18.38 12.94
C LYS A 136 -9.92 18.80 14.14
N LYS A 137 -9.31 19.04 15.31
CA LYS A 137 -10.03 19.54 16.49
C LYS A 137 -10.62 20.92 16.25
N VAL A 138 -9.84 21.84 15.66
CA VAL A 138 -10.32 23.20 15.36
C VAL A 138 -11.47 23.16 14.35
N VAL A 139 -11.28 22.48 13.22
CA VAL A 139 -12.30 22.37 12.17
C VAL A 139 -13.56 21.68 12.68
N SER A 140 -13.43 20.65 13.53
CA SER A 140 -14.59 20.00 14.13
C SER A 140 -15.37 20.91 15.09
N ALA A 141 -14.69 21.83 15.78
CA ALA A 141 -15.35 22.80 16.65
C ALA A 141 -16.05 23.90 15.83
N GLU A 142 -15.37 24.44 14.81
CA GLU A 142 -15.94 25.43 13.89
C GLU A 142 -17.14 24.87 13.13
N ALA A 143 -17.06 23.63 12.64
CA ALA A 143 -18.17 22.97 11.96
C ALA A 143 -19.41 22.87 12.87
N ALA A 144 -19.23 22.51 14.14
CA ALA A 144 -20.34 22.43 15.09
C ALA A 144 -20.98 23.81 15.38
N GLU A 145 -20.18 24.88 15.39
CA GLU A 145 -20.70 26.25 15.55
C GLU A 145 -21.45 26.71 14.30
N VAL A 146 -20.92 26.44 13.10
CA VAL A 146 -21.58 26.74 11.83
C VAL A 146 -22.91 25.99 11.71
N ASP A 147 -22.95 24.70 12.07
CA ASP A 147 -24.20 23.91 12.05
C ASP A 147 -25.26 24.53 12.98
N LYS A 148 -24.85 24.97 14.17
CA LYS A 148 -25.75 25.64 15.11
C LYS A 148 -26.27 26.98 14.56
N SER A 149 -25.36 27.83 14.07
CA SER A 149 -25.73 29.13 13.50
C SER A 149 -26.61 28.99 12.25
N THR A 150 -26.36 27.97 11.43
CA THR A 150 -27.18 27.64 10.26
C THR A 150 -28.58 27.24 10.70
N ALA A 151 -28.71 26.39 11.72
CA ALA A 151 -30.02 26.00 12.25
C ALA A 151 -30.80 27.20 12.83
N GLU A 152 -30.13 28.09 13.56
CA GLU A 152 -30.75 29.32 14.10
C GLU A 152 -31.20 30.26 12.98
N THR A 153 -30.35 30.50 11.98
CA THR A 153 -30.66 31.37 10.84
C THR A 153 -31.80 30.81 10.00
N GLN A 154 -31.80 29.50 9.79
CA GLN A 154 -32.87 28.82 9.05
C GLN A 154 -34.21 28.95 9.80
N ALA A 155 -34.22 28.79 11.12
CA ALA A 155 -35.42 28.99 11.93
C ALA A 155 -35.96 30.43 11.83
N ILE A 156 -35.09 31.44 11.92
CA ILE A 156 -35.48 32.86 11.77
C ILE A 156 -36.02 33.14 10.36
N LYS A 157 -35.35 32.60 9.33
CA LYS A 157 -35.80 32.74 7.94
C LYS A 157 -37.18 32.11 7.74
N ASP A 158 -37.39 30.91 8.27
CA ASP A 158 -38.67 30.20 8.11
C ASP A 158 -39.81 30.93 8.82
N ASP A 159 -39.55 31.53 9.99
CA ASP A 159 -40.53 32.35 10.71
C ASP A 159 -40.86 33.65 9.96
N ALA A 160 -39.84 34.38 9.50
CA ALA A 160 -40.03 35.60 8.73
C ALA A 160 -40.73 35.34 7.38
N GLN A 161 -40.40 34.23 6.71
CA GLN A 161 -41.07 33.83 5.47
C GLN A 161 -42.54 33.50 5.72
N LYS A 162 -42.86 32.82 6.83
CA LYS A 162 -44.23 32.52 7.21
C LYS A 162 -45.06 33.77 7.46
N ASP A 163 -44.50 34.79 8.11
CA ASP A 163 -45.17 36.07 8.32
C ASP A 163 -45.36 36.84 7.01
N LEU A 164 -44.35 36.80 6.13
CA LEU A 164 -44.44 37.39 4.80
C LEU A 164 -45.53 36.72 3.95
N ASP A 165 -45.60 35.39 3.95
CA ASP A 165 -46.60 34.61 3.23
C ASP A 165 -48.02 34.85 3.74
N GLN A 166 -48.19 35.21 5.02
CA GLN A 166 -49.47 35.65 5.56
C GLN A 166 -49.85 37.07 5.13
N ALA A 167 -48.87 37.98 5.05
CA ALA A 167 -49.10 39.39 4.73
C ALA A 167 -49.29 39.66 3.22
N LEU A 168 -48.56 38.93 2.37
CA LEU A 168 -48.59 39.12 0.91
C LEU A 168 -49.98 38.99 0.28
N PRO A 169 -50.81 37.97 0.60
CA PRO A 169 -52.15 37.84 0.02
C PRO A 169 -53.07 39.03 0.33
N ALA A 170 -52.97 39.58 1.55
CA ALA A 170 -53.74 40.76 1.94
C ALA A 170 -53.29 42.00 1.16
N LEU A 171 -51.98 42.18 0.98
CA LEU A 171 -51.41 43.29 0.21
C LEU A 171 -51.72 43.18 -1.29
N GLU A 172 -51.60 41.99 -1.88
CA GLU A 172 -51.97 41.72 -3.27
C GLU A 172 -53.47 41.92 -3.49
N GLY A 173 -54.31 41.51 -2.52
CA GLY A 173 -55.74 41.77 -2.54
C GLY A 173 -56.05 43.27 -2.55
N ALA A 174 -55.40 44.03 -1.65
CA ALA A 174 -55.57 45.48 -1.56
C ALA A 174 -55.10 46.20 -2.83
N THR A 175 -53.96 45.81 -3.41
CA THR A 175 -53.44 46.41 -4.66
C THR A 175 -54.33 46.07 -5.87
N LYS A 176 -54.86 44.85 -5.95
CA LYS A 176 -55.86 44.48 -6.98
C LYS A 176 -57.14 45.31 -6.84
N ALA A 177 -57.64 45.49 -5.62
CA ALA A 177 -58.82 46.33 -5.37
C ALA A 177 -58.56 47.80 -5.76
N LEU A 178 -57.39 48.34 -5.44
CA LEU A 178 -56.98 49.69 -5.85
C LEU A 178 -56.92 49.85 -7.38
N ASN A 179 -56.35 48.87 -8.09
CA ASN A 179 -56.28 48.87 -9.55
C ASN A 179 -57.65 48.68 -10.24
N ALA A 180 -58.63 48.13 -9.53
CA ALA A 180 -60.00 47.97 -10.03
C ALA A 180 -60.83 49.27 -9.95
N LEU A 181 -60.38 50.28 -9.20
CA LEU A 181 -61.05 51.58 -9.12
C LEU A 181 -60.98 52.29 -10.47
N ASN A 182 -62.15 52.66 -10.99
CA ASN A 182 -62.23 53.43 -12.22
C ASN A 182 -62.47 54.93 -11.92
N LYS A 183 -62.19 55.80 -12.89
CA LYS A 183 -62.38 57.25 -12.73
C LYS A 183 -63.84 57.63 -12.47
N GLY A 184 -64.79 56.84 -12.98
CA GLY A 184 -66.23 57.02 -12.77
C GLY A 184 -66.62 56.91 -11.30
N ASP A 185 -66.15 55.87 -10.62
CA ASP A 185 -66.41 55.61 -9.19
C ASP A 185 -65.91 56.77 -8.30
N ILE A 186 -64.76 57.35 -8.66
CA ILE A 186 -64.15 58.49 -7.94
C ILE A 186 -65.00 59.76 -8.13
N THR A 187 -65.50 60.02 -9.35
CA THR A 187 -66.41 61.13 -9.60
C THR A 187 -67.73 61.01 -8.86
N GLU A 188 -68.24 59.78 -8.69
CA GLU A 188 -69.47 59.52 -7.92
C GLU A 188 -69.27 59.85 -6.45
N ILE A 189 -68.18 59.37 -5.84
CA ILE A 189 -67.84 59.64 -4.44
C ILE A 189 -67.61 61.14 -4.18
N LYS A 190 -66.96 61.84 -5.12
CA LYS A 190 -66.77 63.29 -5.07
C LYS A 190 -68.09 64.08 -5.08
N GLY A 191 -69.14 63.53 -5.72
CA GLY A 191 -70.46 64.14 -5.84
C GLY A 191 -71.27 64.18 -4.54
N PHE A 192 -70.85 63.47 -3.49
CA PHE A 192 -71.57 63.44 -2.22
C PHE A 192 -71.49 64.79 -1.48
N LYS A 193 -72.66 65.38 -1.20
CA LYS A 193 -72.78 66.58 -0.36
C LYS A 193 -72.36 66.28 1.09
N ASN A 194 -72.83 65.15 1.63
CA ASN A 194 -72.40 64.56 2.90
C ASN A 194 -72.00 63.09 2.65
N PRO A 195 -70.77 62.67 2.98
CA PRO A 195 -70.33 61.29 2.72
C PRO A 195 -71.02 60.31 3.68
N PRO A 196 -71.33 59.08 3.22
CA PRO A 196 -71.68 57.99 4.13
C PRO A 196 -70.57 57.75 5.17
N PRO A 197 -70.89 57.34 6.41
CA PRO A 197 -69.90 57.22 7.50
C PRO A 197 -68.66 56.39 7.15
N LEU A 198 -68.83 55.26 6.44
CA LEU A 198 -67.72 54.40 6.02
C LEU A 198 -66.83 55.05 4.95
N VAL A 199 -67.41 55.85 4.05
CA VAL A 199 -66.68 56.55 2.99
C VAL A 199 -65.94 57.76 3.56
N GLY A 200 -66.54 58.45 4.53
CA GLY A 200 -65.89 59.54 5.26
C GLY A 200 -64.66 59.04 6.02
N MET A 201 -64.80 57.96 6.78
CA MET A 201 -63.72 57.39 7.59
C MET A 201 -62.55 56.87 6.73
N THR A 202 -62.82 56.18 5.61
CA THR A 202 -61.75 55.71 4.72
C THR A 202 -61.02 56.87 4.04
N MET A 203 -61.74 57.92 3.64
CA MET A 203 -61.14 59.12 3.05
C MET A 203 -60.34 59.96 4.05
N GLU A 204 -60.75 59.99 5.32
CA GLU A 204 -59.98 60.60 6.40
C GLU A 204 -58.64 59.87 6.60
N VAL A 205 -58.65 58.54 6.63
CA VAL A 205 -57.43 57.72 6.72
C VAL A 205 -56.50 57.96 5.52
N VAL A 206 -57.05 58.01 4.30
CA VAL A 206 -56.27 58.32 3.08
C VAL A 206 -55.69 59.74 3.14
N CYS A 207 -56.42 60.72 3.67
CA CYS A 207 -55.90 62.08 3.84
C CYS A 207 -54.75 62.13 4.87
N ILE A 208 -54.86 61.39 5.97
CA ILE A 208 -53.81 61.27 7.00
C ILE A 208 -52.55 60.61 6.42
N LEU A 209 -52.71 59.54 5.64
CA LEU A 209 -51.59 58.87 4.95
C LEU A 209 -50.91 59.79 3.92
N LEU A 210 -51.67 60.63 3.22
CA LEU A 210 -51.14 61.64 2.29
C LEU A 210 -50.73 62.96 2.97
N GLN A 211 -50.66 62.99 4.32
CA GLN A 211 -50.29 64.15 5.14
C GLN A 211 -51.13 65.41 4.87
N GLN A 212 -52.39 65.21 4.50
CA GLN A 212 -53.39 66.26 4.37
C GLN A 212 -54.26 66.33 5.62
N LYS A 213 -54.94 67.47 5.81
CA LYS A 213 -55.86 67.65 6.93
C LYS A 213 -57.01 66.65 6.81
N ALA A 214 -57.35 65.97 7.91
CA ALA A 214 -58.44 65.01 7.99
C ALA A 214 -59.81 65.71 8.04
N ASP A 215 -60.17 66.40 6.95
CA ASP A 215 -61.49 66.99 6.75
C ASP A 215 -62.04 66.68 5.35
N TRP A 216 -63.36 66.60 5.23
CA TRP A 216 -64.03 66.24 3.98
C TRP A 216 -63.72 67.22 2.83
N ASP A 217 -63.45 68.47 3.15
CA ASP A 217 -63.06 69.48 2.18
C ASP A 217 -61.65 69.23 1.59
N SER A 218 -60.70 68.74 2.40
CA SER A 218 -59.38 68.30 1.90
C SER A 218 -59.49 66.96 1.15
N ALA A 219 -60.34 66.04 1.61
CA ALA A 219 -60.62 64.79 0.89
C ALA A 219 -61.16 65.06 -0.53
N LYS A 220 -62.06 66.04 -0.70
CA LYS A 220 -62.55 66.48 -2.03
C LYS A 220 -61.43 67.03 -2.92
N LYS A 221 -60.46 67.76 -2.35
CA LYS A 221 -59.30 68.28 -3.10
C LYS A 221 -58.40 67.15 -3.57
N VAL A 222 -58.15 66.16 -2.70
CA VAL A 222 -57.36 64.96 -3.01
C VAL A 222 -58.04 64.11 -4.09
N LEU A 223 -59.36 63.89 -3.99
CA LEU A 223 -60.16 63.18 -5.02
C LEU A 223 -60.27 63.94 -6.35
N SER A 224 -59.97 65.24 -6.37
CA SER A 224 -59.99 66.05 -7.58
C SER A 224 -58.69 65.98 -8.38
N ASP A 225 -57.63 65.41 -7.80
CA ASP A 225 -56.34 65.25 -8.45
C ASP A 225 -56.41 64.15 -9.52
N ILE A 226 -56.04 64.49 -10.76
CA ILE A 226 -56.03 63.57 -11.91
C ILE A 226 -55.02 62.43 -11.69
N GLN A 227 -54.00 62.65 -10.86
CA GLN A 227 -52.99 61.66 -10.50
C GLN A 227 -53.30 60.91 -9.20
N PHE A 228 -54.48 61.09 -8.59
CA PHE A 228 -54.82 60.50 -7.29
C PHE A 228 -54.60 58.97 -7.24
N ILE A 229 -55.13 58.21 -8.22
CA ILE A 229 -54.92 56.76 -8.29
C ILE A 229 -53.42 56.41 -8.41
N ASN A 230 -52.69 57.13 -9.26
CA ASN A 230 -51.25 56.90 -9.46
C ASN A 230 -50.44 57.20 -8.19
N LYS A 231 -50.85 58.20 -7.40
CA LYS A 231 -50.25 58.53 -6.10
C LYS A 231 -50.53 57.47 -5.04
N LEU A 232 -51.69 56.81 -5.08
CA LEU A 232 -52.00 55.69 -4.18
C LEU A 232 -51.23 54.43 -4.57
N ILE A 233 -51.10 54.13 -5.87
CA ILE A 233 -50.34 52.97 -6.36
C ILE A 233 -48.83 53.15 -6.09
N GLY A 234 -48.32 54.36 -6.27
CA GLY A 234 -46.91 54.70 -6.04
C GLY A 234 -46.59 55.17 -4.62
N TYR A 235 -47.49 54.98 -3.65
CA TYR A 235 -47.25 55.39 -2.28
C TYR A 235 -46.14 54.56 -1.64
N ASP A 236 -45.22 55.22 -0.93
CA ASP A 236 -44.13 54.56 -0.20
C ASP A 236 -44.69 53.87 1.05
N LYS A 237 -45.05 52.60 0.88
CA LYS A 237 -45.55 51.71 1.92
C LYS A 237 -44.48 51.25 2.91
N ASP A 238 -43.20 51.40 2.57
CA ASP A 238 -42.08 50.91 3.38
C ASP A 238 -41.62 51.97 4.40
N ASN A 239 -41.89 53.27 4.16
CA ASN A 239 -41.49 54.37 5.04
C ASN A 239 -42.66 55.24 5.53
N ILE A 240 -43.61 54.64 6.26
CA ILE A 240 -44.71 55.40 6.90
C ILE A 240 -44.22 55.98 8.24
N PRO A 241 -44.28 57.31 8.47
CA PRO A 241 -43.86 57.89 9.74
C PRO A 241 -44.71 57.38 10.92
N GLU A 242 -44.08 57.01 12.03
CA GLU A 242 -44.74 56.39 13.20
C GLU A 242 -45.87 57.27 13.79
N LYS A 243 -45.78 58.59 13.63
CA LYS A 243 -46.80 59.56 14.02
C LYS A 243 -48.11 59.40 13.24
N VAL A 244 -48.03 58.96 11.99
CA VAL A 244 -49.17 58.72 11.09
C VAL A 244 -49.84 57.38 11.38
N ILE A 245 -49.07 56.38 11.83
CA ILE A 245 -49.60 55.05 12.21
C ILE A 245 -50.38 55.12 13.54
N LYS A 246 -49.98 56.00 14.46
CA LYS A 246 -50.60 56.17 15.78
C LYS A 246 -51.79 57.16 15.81
N GLN A 247 -52.04 57.88 14.71
CA GLN A 247 -53.13 58.86 14.57
C GLN A 247 -54.41 58.21 14.09
#